data_AF-A0A4Z0FUJ3-F1
#
_entry.id   AF-A0A4Z0FUJ3-F1
#
_cell.length_a   1.000
_cell.length_b   1.000
_cell.length_c   1.000
_cell.angle_alpha   90.00
_cell.angle_beta   90.00
_cell.angle_gamma   90.00
#
_symmetry.space_group_name_H-M   'P 1'
#
loop_
_entity.id
_entity.type
_entity.pdbx_description
1 polymer ?
#
loop_
_entity_poly.entity_id
_entity_poly.type
_entity_poly.pdbx_seq_one_letter_code
_entity_poly.pdbx_strand_id
1 'polypeptide(L)'
;MFACAGCGTELTAPVSRVALPVHAHHGGWEELHPPLMEPATYAVDPRPTGPPWRLWEEVGEDAAARQGVYAPVYSVSFGARNRIVLAPGDSRSMALIPEKCEGYCRGVDGRAGPNLACEGCGRAVATRMDDCGLWQTVWLEPGAVVRRPSGLPAGPPPDWDDLERTEHRVPPVEPDGSWSRRWEAALGVALAHLVAAVEDRPVILPAGPVTELLGHAVARYLPAGPDARTVGLAGPGIRTPRPRPDVILV
;
A
#
# COMPACT_ATOMS: atom_id res chain seq x y z
N MET A 1 -4.95 -13.22 -15.26
CA MET A 1 -6.18 -13.09 -14.45
C MET A 1 -6.10 -13.99 -13.22
N PHE A 2 -7.03 -13.85 -12.28
CA PHE A 2 -7.24 -14.79 -11.17
C PHE A 2 -8.56 -15.53 -11.35
N ALA A 3 -8.56 -16.82 -10.99
CA ALA A 3 -9.72 -17.69 -11.05
C ALA A 3 -9.93 -18.38 -9.70
N CYS A 4 -11.15 -18.81 -9.41
CA CYS A 4 -11.48 -19.53 -8.20
C CYS A 4 -10.71 -20.85 -8.15
N ALA A 5 -10.02 -21.13 -7.04
CA ALA A 5 -9.32 -22.39 -6.86
C ALA A 5 -10.27 -23.60 -6.73
N GLY A 6 -11.54 -23.36 -6.36
CA GLY A 6 -12.56 -24.41 -6.19
C GLY A 6 -13.21 -24.86 -7.50
N CYS A 7 -13.69 -23.92 -8.31
CA CYS A 7 -14.48 -24.24 -9.52
C CYS A 7 -13.88 -23.69 -10.83
N GLY A 8 -12.78 -22.93 -10.78
CA GLY A 8 -12.14 -22.37 -11.97
C GLY A 8 -12.83 -21.16 -12.58
N THR A 9 -13.96 -20.69 -12.03
CA THR A 9 -14.63 -19.44 -12.46
C THR A 9 -13.65 -18.27 -12.45
N GLU A 10 -13.63 -17.49 -13.52
CA GLU A 10 -12.82 -16.28 -13.59
C GLU A 10 -13.28 -15.24 -12.56
N LEU A 11 -12.35 -14.70 -11.80
CA LEU A 11 -12.62 -13.82 -10.67
C LEU A 11 -12.14 -12.38 -10.91
N THR A 12 -11.32 -12.16 -11.94
CA THR A 12 -10.82 -10.83 -12.26
C THR A 12 -10.76 -10.61 -13.77
N ALA A 13 -10.75 -9.34 -14.17
CA ALA A 13 -10.23 -8.95 -15.48
C ALA A 13 -8.74 -9.39 -15.65
N PRO A 14 -8.18 -9.35 -16.87
CA PRO A 14 -6.74 -9.43 -17.07
C PRO A 14 -6.02 -8.34 -16.25
N VAL A 15 -5.04 -8.73 -15.44
CA VAL A 15 -4.29 -7.84 -14.55
C VAL A 15 -2.78 -8.10 -14.61
N SER A 16 -2.00 -7.02 -14.51
CA SER A 16 -0.53 -7.01 -14.46
C SER A 16 -0.03 -6.84 -13.03
N ARG A 17 1.08 -7.51 -12.69
CA ARG A 17 1.68 -7.36 -11.35
C ARG A 17 2.45 -6.05 -11.28
N VAL A 18 2.24 -5.29 -10.22
CA VAL A 18 3.05 -4.11 -9.85
C VAL A 18 3.54 -4.23 -8.40
N ALA A 19 4.38 -3.29 -7.96
CA ALA A 19 4.77 -3.17 -6.56
C ALA A 19 3.56 -2.74 -5.72
N LEU A 20 3.50 -3.19 -4.46
CA LEU A 20 2.48 -2.71 -3.53
C LEU A 20 2.69 -1.22 -3.27
N PRO A 21 1.67 -0.36 -3.44
CA PRO A 21 1.82 1.06 -3.15
C PRO A 21 2.25 1.28 -1.69
N VAL A 22 3.24 2.14 -1.47
CA VAL A 22 3.79 2.41 -0.12
C VAL A 22 2.73 2.93 0.87
N HIS A 23 1.66 3.52 0.34
CA HIS A 23 0.53 4.04 1.11
C HIS A 23 -0.60 3.02 1.33
N ALA A 24 -0.43 1.75 0.94
CA ALA A 24 -1.48 0.71 1.02
C ALA A 24 -2.09 0.52 2.42
N HIS A 25 -1.36 0.88 3.47
CA HIS A 25 -1.76 0.72 4.87
C HIS A 25 -1.93 2.04 5.60
N HIS A 26 -1.82 3.14 4.86
CA HIS A 26 -2.14 4.45 5.38
C HIS A 26 -3.63 4.70 5.21
N GLY A 27 -4.24 5.43 6.14
CA GLY A 27 -5.66 5.76 6.12
C GLY A 27 -5.88 7.10 6.82
N GLY A 28 -7.03 7.72 6.54
CA GLY A 28 -7.40 9.03 7.10
C GLY A 28 -8.86 9.05 7.52
N TRP A 29 -9.12 9.22 8.82
CA TRP A 29 -10.47 9.14 9.39
C TRP A 29 -11.47 10.06 8.65
N GLU A 30 -12.71 9.59 8.48
CA GLU A 30 -13.84 10.34 7.87
C GLU A 30 -13.75 10.74 6.39
N GLU A 31 -12.66 10.41 5.70
CA GLU A 31 -12.48 10.69 4.26
C GLU A 31 -12.72 9.44 3.40
N LEU A 32 -13.39 9.59 2.24
CA LEU A 32 -13.46 8.52 1.25
C LEU A 32 -12.22 8.57 0.36
N HIS A 33 -11.48 7.46 0.30
CA HIS A 33 -10.29 7.36 -0.54
C HIS A 33 -10.64 6.77 -1.91
N PRO A 34 -9.90 7.14 -2.97
CA PRO A 34 -10.04 6.47 -4.26
C PRO A 34 -9.57 5.01 -4.19
N PRO A 35 -9.72 4.23 -5.29
CA PRO A 35 -9.05 2.95 -5.44
C PRO A 35 -7.55 3.02 -5.11
N LEU A 36 -7.06 2.02 -4.37
CA LEU A 36 -5.62 1.90 -4.07
C LEU A 36 -4.80 1.58 -5.31
N MET A 37 -5.35 0.68 -6.13
CA MET A 37 -4.69 0.13 -7.31
C MET A 37 -5.23 0.82 -8.56
N GLU A 38 -4.34 1.07 -9.51
CA GLU A 38 -4.73 1.45 -10.86
C GLU A 38 -5.49 0.30 -11.55
N PRO A 39 -6.46 0.59 -12.43
CA PRO A 39 -7.17 -0.44 -13.19
C PRO A 39 -6.22 -1.39 -13.92
N ALA A 40 -6.62 -2.66 -14.04
CA ALA A 40 -5.84 -3.73 -14.66
C ALA A 40 -4.48 -4.02 -13.99
N THR A 41 -4.29 -3.62 -12.73
CA THR A 41 -3.10 -3.96 -11.95
C THR A 41 -3.43 -4.74 -10.68
N TYR A 42 -2.44 -5.48 -10.17
CA TYR A 42 -2.52 -6.09 -8.85
C TYR A 42 -1.17 -6.03 -8.14
N ALA A 43 -1.22 -6.03 -6.81
CA ALA A 43 -0.06 -6.19 -5.96
C ALA A 43 -0.26 -7.34 -4.96
N VAL A 44 0.84 -7.78 -4.34
CA VAL A 44 0.83 -8.80 -3.29
C VAL A 44 1.38 -8.18 -2.03
N ASP A 45 0.59 -8.23 -0.95
CA ASP A 45 1.06 -7.82 0.38
C ASP A 45 1.70 -9.02 1.10
N PRO A 46 3.01 -8.99 1.36
CA PRO A 46 3.69 -10.09 2.07
C PRO A 46 3.31 -10.18 3.55
N ARG A 47 2.72 -9.11 4.11
CA ARG A 47 2.37 -9.03 5.52
C ARG A 47 1.06 -9.80 5.79
N PRO A 48 0.88 -10.32 7.01
CA PRO A 48 -0.38 -10.92 7.40
C PRO A 48 -1.41 -9.79 7.53
N THR A 49 -2.52 -9.88 6.77
CA THR A 49 -3.60 -8.89 6.83
C THR A 49 -4.97 -9.53 6.88
N GLY A 50 -5.92 -8.84 7.53
CA GLY A 50 -7.27 -9.35 7.77
C GLY A 50 -7.41 -10.12 9.09
N PRO A 51 -8.59 -10.70 9.34
CA PRO A 51 -8.82 -11.47 10.56
C PRO A 51 -8.08 -12.82 10.55
N PRO A 52 -7.88 -13.44 11.73
CA PRO A 52 -8.30 -12.94 13.04
C PRO A 52 -7.43 -11.78 13.53
N TRP A 53 -8.07 -10.84 14.25
CA TRP A 53 -7.42 -9.72 14.91
C TRP A 53 -7.31 -10.00 16.40
N ARG A 54 -6.18 -9.65 17.01
CA ARG A 54 -5.96 -9.78 18.46
C ARG A 54 -5.44 -8.48 19.03
N LEU A 55 -5.80 -8.13 20.28
CA LEU A 55 -5.34 -6.88 20.88
C LEU A 55 -3.83 -6.92 21.10
N TRP A 56 -3.16 -5.78 20.91
CA TRP A 56 -1.71 -5.69 21.12
C TRP A 56 -1.29 -6.17 22.51
N GLU A 57 -2.04 -5.76 23.53
CA GLU A 57 -1.79 -6.12 24.94
C GLU A 57 -1.81 -7.64 25.18
N GLU A 58 -2.59 -8.40 24.40
CA GLU A 58 -2.69 -9.86 24.50
C GLU A 58 -1.61 -10.59 23.68
N VAL A 59 -1.07 -9.93 22.67
CA VAL A 59 -0.09 -10.51 21.74
C VAL A 59 1.32 -10.35 22.31
N GLY A 60 1.63 -9.17 22.85
CA GLY A 60 2.95 -8.80 23.33
C GLY A 60 3.92 -8.46 22.19
N GLU A 61 4.97 -7.71 22.54
CA GLU A 61 5.92 -7.11 21.59
C GLU A 61 6.59 -8.15 20.66
N ASP A 62 7.13 -9.23 21.22
CA ASP A 62 7.85 -10.26 20.45
C ASP A 62 6.96 -10.94 19.41
N ALA A 63 5.70 -11.20 19.75
CA ALA A 63 4.76 -11.86 18.83
C ALA A 63 4.25 -10.88 17.77
N ALA A 64 4.06 -9.61 18.13
CA ALA A 64 3.70 -8.56 17.19
C ALA A 64 4.85 -8.29 16.19
N ALA A 65 6.10 -8.30 16.64
CA ALA A 65 7.28 -8.17 15.80
C ALA A 65 7.38 -9.29 14.74
N ARG A 66 6.98 -10.52 15.08
CA ARG A 66 6.87 -11.63 14.09
C ARG A 66 5.78 -11.41 13.03
N GLN A 67 4.80 -10.56 13.32
CA GLN A 67 3.81 -10.10 12.34
C GLN A 67 4.25 -8.81 11.60
N GLY A 68 5.44 -8.27 11.92
CA GLY A 68 5.97 -7.05 11.31
C GLY A 68 5.43 -5.77 11.94
N VAL A 69 4.91 -5.84 13.17
CA VAL A 69 4.43 -4.68 13.93
C VAL A 69 5.38 -4.40 15.08
N TYR A 70 6.03 -3.22 15.05
CA TYR A 70 7.14 -2.87 15.95
C TYR A 70 6.80 -1.71 16.91
N ALA A 71 5.57 -1.21 16.86
CA ALA A 71 5.07 -0.16 17.73
C ALA A 71 3.65 -0.49 18.18
N PRO A 72 3.19 -0.01 19.35
CA PRO A 72 1.84 -0.25 19.84
C PRO A 72 0.78 0.15 18.82
N VAL A 73 -0.16 -0.77 18.59
CA VAL A 73 -1.35 -0.57 17.76
C VAL A 73 -2.58 -1.10 18.51
N TYR A 74 -3.78 -0.76 18.05
CA TYR A 74 -4.99 -1.27 18.68
C TYR A 74 -5.09 -2.81 18.58
N SER A 75 -4.87 -3.36 17.38
CA SER A 75 -4.92 -4.79 17.14
C SER A 75 -3.89 -5.25 16.11
N VAL A 76 -3.45 -6.50 16.24
CA VAL A 76 -2.49 -7.17 15.37
C VAL A 76 -3.23 -8.18 14.51
N SER A 77 -2.98 -8.14 13.20
CA SER A 77 -3.52 -9.12 12.25
C SER A 77 -2.77 -10.45 12.32
N PHE A 78 -3.54 -11.54 12.32
CA PHE A 78 -3.06 -12.91 12.12
C PHE A 78 -3.68 -13.53 10.86
N GLY A 79 -4.12 -12.68 9.93
CA GLY A 79 -4.70 -13.12 8.67
C GLY A 79 -3.68 -13.73 7.72
N ALA A 80 -4.15 -14.08 6.52
CA ALA A 80 -3.30 -14.68 5.51
C ALA A 80 -2.17 -13.72 5.07
N ARG A 81 -1.00 -14.29 4.81
CA ARG A 81 0.11 -13.60 4.12
C ARG A 81 -0.06 -13.74 2.62
N ASN A 82 0.56 -12.83 1.86
CA ASN A 82 0.51 -12.83 0.39
C ASN A 82 -0.91 -12.62 -0.16
N ARG A 83 -1.73 -11.82 0.53
CA ARG A 83 -3.03 -11.41 0.00
C ARG A 83 -2.83 -10.52 -1.23
N ILE A 84 -3.73 -10.64 -2.19
CA ILE A 84 -3.60 -10.02 -3.51
C ILE A 84 -4.58 -8.87 -3.59
N VAL A 85 -4.10 -7.64 -3.77
CA VAL A 85 -4.97 -6.47 -3.93
C VAL A 85 -5.14 -6.10 -5.39
N LEU A 86 -6.36 -5.74 -5.76
CA LEU A 86 -6.73 -5.18 -7.06
C LEU A 86 -7.71 -4.00 -6.87
N ALA A 87 -7.91 -3.24 -7.94
CA ALA A 87 -8.93 -2.21 -7.99
C ALA A 87 -10.32 -2.87 -7.97
N PRO A 88 -11.33 -2.28 -7.32
CA PRO A 88 -12.64 -2.92 -7.18
C PRO A 88 -13.29 -3.23 -8.54
N GLY A 89 -13.10 -2.33 -9.51
CA GLY A 89 -13.61 -2.47 -10.88
C GLY A 89 -13.01 -3.63 -11.69
N ASP A 90 -11.90 -4.22 -11.23
CA ASP A 90 -11.30 -5.40 -11.88
C ASP A 90 -11.91 -6.73 -11.40
N SER A 91 -12.81 -6.69 -10.40
CA SER A 91 -13.48 -7.88 -9.87
C SER A 91 -14.52 -8.41 -10.85
N ARG A 92 -14.60 -9.73 -10.99
CA ARG A 92 -15.60 -10.42 -11.83
C ARG A 92 -16.19 -11.61 -11.10
N SER A 93 -17.44 -11.93 -11.41
CA SER A 93 -18.14 -13.12 -10.91
C SER A 93 -18.00 -13.37 -9.41
N MET A 94 -18.13 -12.29 -8.64
CA MET A 94 -18.17 -12.31 -7.19
C MET A 94 -19.43 -11.61 -6.70
N ALA A 95 -20.15 -12.25 -5.79
CA ALA A 95 -21.29 -11.68 -5.09
C ALA A 95 -20.89 -11.31 -3.66
N LEU A 96 -21.46 -10.22 -3.13
CA LEU A 96 -21.31 -9.88 -1.72
C LEU A 96 -21.95 -10.97 -0.85
N ILE A 97 -21.34 -11.23 0.30
CA ILE A 97 -21.90 -12.06 1.39
C ILE A 97 -22.49 -11.08 2.40
N PRO A 98 -23.81 -10.81 2.39
CA PRO A 98 -24.41 -9.70 3.15
C PRO A 98 -24.09 -9.74 4.65
N GLU A 99 -24.01 -10.94 5.23
CA GLU A 99 -23.72 -11.17 6.64
C GLU A 99 -22.28 -10.80 7.03
N LYS A 100 -21.42 -10.49 6.05
CA LYS A 100 -20.02 -10.08 6.25
C LYS A 100 -19.72 -8.69 5.68
N CYS A 101 -20.75 -7.96 5.27
CA CYS A 101 -20.66 -6.60 4.76
C CYS A 101 -20.89 -5.55 5.85
N GLU A 102 -20.58 -5.90 7.10
CA GLU A 102 -20.50 -4.89 8.17
C GLU A 102 -19.32 -3.94 7.91
N GLY A 103 -19.42 -2.76 8.51
CA GLY A 103 -18.33 -1.81 8.64
C GLY A 103 -18.67 -0.80 9.71
N TYR A 104 -18.01 0.35 9.69
CA TYR A 104 -18.12 1.31 10.78
C TYR A 104 -18.87 2.57 10.35
N CYS A 105 -18.32 3.29 9.39
CA CYS A 105 -18.61 4.72 9.19
C CYS A 105 -19.55 4.96 8.01
N ARG A 106 -19.13 4.54 6.81
CA ARG A 106 -19.81 4.81 5.54
C ARG A 106 -19.87 3.61 4.60
N GLY A 107 -19.27 2.47 4.95
CA GLY A 107 -19.35 1.28 4.10
C GLY A 107 -18.78 0.02 4.74
N VAL A 108 -18.03 -0.76 3.95
CA VAL A 108 -17.53 -2.09 4.35
C VAL A 108 -16.05 -2.03 4.70
N ASP A 109 -15.65 -2.41 5.91
CA ASP A 109 -14.24 -2.33 6.33
C ASP A 109 -13.50 -3.68 6.28
N GLY A 110 -14.21 -4.75 5.95
CA GLY A 110 -13.63 -6.09 5.81
C GLY A 110 -13.25 -6.75 7.14
N ARG A 111 -13.68 -6.23 8.30
CA ARG A 111 -13.33 -6.78 9.63
C ARG A 111 -13.72 -8.24 9.80
N ALA A 112 -14.81 -8.67 9.16
CA ALA A 112 -15.34 -10.04 9.20
C ALA A 112 -14.61 -11.01 8.24
N GLY A 113 -13.60 -10.52 7.49
CA GLY A 113 -12.81 -11.32 6.55
C GLY A 113 -13.43 -11.37 5.16
N PRO A 114 -13.31 -12.50 4.43
CA PRO A 114 -13.83 -12.60 3.08
C PRO A 114 -15.34 -12.36 3.01
N ASN A 115 -15.74 -11.27 2.36
CA ASN A 115 -17.13 -10.81 2.17
C ASN A 115 -17.57 -10.85 0.69
N LEU A 116 -16.74 -11.43 -0.18
CA LEU A 116 -17.06 -11.73 -1.58
C LEU A 116 -16.97 -13.23 -1.81
N ALA A 117 -18.06 -13.81 -2.32
CA ALA A 117 -18.19 -15.20 -2.72
C ALA A 117 -18.09 -15.35 -4.24
N CYS A 118 -17.43 -16.40 -4.70
CA CYS A 118 -17.46 -16.79 -6.11
C CYS A 118 -18.88 -17.17 -6.53
N GLU A 119 -19.40 -16.55 -7.59
CA GLU A 119 -20.75 -16.85 -8.10
C GLU A 119 -20.91 -18.30 -8.58
N GLY A 120 -19.82 -18.94 -9.02
CA GLY A 120 -19.87 -20.31 -9.53
C GLY A 120 -19.98 -21.40 -8.48
N CYS A 121 -19.45 -21.20 -7.26
CA CYS A 121 -19.45 -22.23 -6.22
C CYS A 121 -19.78 -21.75 -4.79
N GLY A 122 -20.04 -20.45 -4.61
CA GLY A 122 -20.37 -19.85 -3.32
C GLY A 122 -19.19 -19.74 -2.34
N ARG A 123 -17.99 -20.21 -2.70
CA ARG A 123 -16.81 -20.12 -1.84
C ARG A 123 -16.44 -18.66 -1.61
N ALA A 124 -16.16 -18.27 -0.36
CA ALA A 124 -15.61 -16.96 -0.06
C ALA A 124 -14.16 -16.85 -0.61
N VAL A 125 -13.91 -15.87 -1.46
CA VAL A 125 -12.65 -15.75 -2.23
C VAL A 125 -11.93 -14.42 -2.02
N ALA A 126 -12.61 -13.38 -1.54
CA ALA A 126 -12.02 -12.05 -1.39
C ALA A 126 -12.71 -11.20 -0.32
N THR A 127 -12.05 -10.11 0.07
CA THR A 127 -12.58 -9.05 0.93
C THR A 127 -12.60 -7.73 0.18
N ARG A 128 -13.79 -7.15 -0.01
CA ARG A 128 -14.00 -5.76 -0.38
C ARG A 128 -13.82 -4.87 0.85
N MET A 129 -13.02 -3.80 0.69
CA MET A 129 -12.94 -2.70 1.64
C MET A 129 -13.30 -1.39 0.92
N ASP A 130 -14.24 -0.65 1.47
CA ASP A 130 -14.82 0.59 0.96
C ASP A 130 -15.53 1.30 2.12
N ASP A 131 -14.75 1.75 3.10
CA ASP A 131 -15.24 2.51 4.26
C ASP A 131 -14.41 3.80 4.40
N CYS A 132 -14.93 4.76 5.17
CA CYS A 132 -14.22 6.00 5.42
C CYS A 132 -12.86 5.72 6.10
N GLY A 133 -11.81 6.37 5.61
CA GLY A 133 -10.43 6.16 6.04
C GLY A 133 -9.73 4.93 5.53
N LEU A 134 -10.35 4.18 4.62
CA LEU A 134 -9.72 3.05 3.94
C LEU A 134 -9.66 3.31 2.44
N TRP A 135 -8.57 2.88 1.80
CA TRP A 135 -8.52 2.79 0.35
C TRP A 135 -9.56 1.81 -0.16
N GLN A 136 -10.19 2.16 -1.29
CA GLN A 136 -11.06 1.22 -1.96
C GLN A 136 -10.24 0.06 -2.55
N THR A 137 -10.49 -1.14 -2.04
CA THR A 137 -9.73 -2.34 -2.42
C THR A 137 -10.61 -3.57 -2.54
N VAL A 138 -10.12 -4.55 -3.30
CA VAL A 138 -10.53 -5.94 -3.19
C VAL A 138 -9.28 -6.79 -2.94
N TRP A 139 -9.27 -7.51 -1.83
CA TRP A 139 -8.19 -8.40 -1.41
C TRP A 139 -8.58 -9.85 -1.64
N LEU A 140 -7.97 -10.53 -2.61
CA LEU A 140 -8.18 -11.96 -2.85
C LEU A 140 -7.45 -12.79 -1.78
N GLU A 141 -8.11 -13.85 -1.35
CA GLU A 141 -7.53 -14.85 -0.47
C GLU A 141 -6.59 -15.77 -1.26
N PRO A 142 -5.29 -15.83 -0.93
CA PRO A 142 -4.30 -16.55 -1.73
C PRO A 142 -4.56 -18.05 -1.83
N GLY A 143 -5.20 -18.64 -0.81
CA GLY A 143 -5.62 -20.05 -0.82
C GLY A 143 -6.95 -20.31 -1.52
N ALA A 144 -7.67 -19.28 -1.98
CA ALA A 144 -8.97 -19.40 -2.64
C ALA A 144 -8.91 -19.05 -4.13
N VAL A 145 -7.76 -18.57 -4.63
CA VAL A 145 -7.58 -18.18 -6.02
C VAL A 145 -6.33 -18.82 -6.64
N VAL A 146 -6.34 -18.96 -7.95
CA VAL A 146 -5.20 -19.40 -8.75
C VAL A 146 -4.97 -18.42 -9.90
N ARG A 147 -3.70 -18.11 -10.17
CA ARG A 147 -3.32 -17.29 -11.33
C ARG A 147 -3.39 -18.16 -12.59
N ARG A 148 -4.05 -17.68 -13.64
CA ARG A 148 -3.98 -18.28 -14.99
C ARG A 148 -3.58 -17.26 -16.03
N PRO A 149 -2.91 -17.70 -17.12
CA PRO A 149 -2.72 -16.88 -18.30
C PRO A 149 -4.08 -16.40 -18.82
N SER A 150 -4.23 -15.10 -19.07
CA SER A 150 -5.46 -14.55 -19.66
C SER A 150 -5.50 -14.65 -21.18
N GLY A 151 -4.37 -14.91 -21.85
CA GLY A 151 -4.23 -14.81 -23.31
C GLY A 151 -4.34 -13.36 -23.86
N LEU A 152 -4.93 -12.46 -23.09
CA LEU A 152 -4.99 -11.02 -23.35
C LEU A 152 -3.79 -10.31 -22.70
N PRO A 153 -3.19 -9.32 -23.38
CA PRO A 153 -2.19 -8.47 -22.77
C PRO A 153 -2.86 -7.70 -21.63
N ALA A 154 -2.34 -7.90 -20.41
CA ALA A 154 -2.52 -6.87 -19.39
C ALA A 154 -1.57 -5.72 -19.79
N GLY A 155 -2.00 -4.47 -19.62
CA GLY A 155 -1.16 -3.32 -19.96
C GLY A 155 0.23 -3.46 -19.31
N PRO A 156 1.32 -3.00 -19.98
CA PRO A 156 2.64 -3.03 -19.37
C PRO A 156 2.60 -2.24 -18.05
N PRO A 157 3.32 -2.69 -17.01
CA PRO A 157 3.46 -1.88 -15.81
C PRO A 157 4.10 -0.53 -16.18
N PRO A 158 3.73 0.57 -15.51
CA PRO A 158 4.34 1.87 -15.74
C PRO A 158 5.88 1.82 -15.54
N ASP A 159 6.62 2.48 -16.43
CA ASP A 159 8.06 2.70 -16.34
C ASP A 159 8.40 4.15 -15.91
N TRP A 160 9.67 4.46 -15.68
CA TRP A 160 10.16 5.78 -15.27
C TRP A 160 9.70 6.90 -16.22
N ASP A 161 9.68 6.63 -17.52
CA ASP A 161 9.23 7.59 -18.54
C ASP A 161 7.72 7.87 -18.43
N ASP A 162 6.92 6.90 -17.94
CA ASP A 162 5.48 7.09 -17.74
C ASP A 162 5.22 8.05 -16.58
N LEU A 163 6.09 8.10 -15.55
CA LEU A 163 5.93 9.00 -14.40
C LEU A 163 5.99 10.49 -14.78
N GLU A 164 6.61 10.84 -15.90
CA GLU A 164 6.63 12.23 -16.38
C GLU A 164 5.28 12.67 -16.96
N ARG A 165 4.42 11.73 -17.35
CA ARG A 165 3.11 12.01 -17.94
C ARG A 165 2.11 12.51 -16.90
N THR A 166 1.26 13.44 -17.30
CA THR A 166 0.33 14.15 -16.41
C THR A 166 -0.59 13.21 -15.64
N GLU A 167 -1.05 12.12 -16.27
CA GLU A 167 -1.92 11.10 -15.68
C GLU A 167 -1.27 10.31 -14.53
N HIS A 168 0.06 10.26 -14.47
CA HIS A 168 0.81 9.57 -13.42
C HIS A 168 1.36 10.52 -12.35
N ARG A 169 1.22 11.84 -12.53
CA ARG A 169 1.65 12.81 -11.53
C ARG A 169 0.69 12.82 -10.36
N VAL A 170 1.23 12.63 -9.16
CA VAL A 170 0.50 12.78 -7.89
C VAL A 170 0.89 14.12 -7.29
N PRO A 171 0.03 15.16 -7.32
CA PRO A 171 0.36 16.44 -6.69
C PRO A 171 0.43 16.30 -5.16
N PRO A 172 1.30 17.06 -4.48
CA PRO A 172 1.38 17.06 -3.01
C PRO A 172 0.15 17.66 -2.34
N VAL A 173 -0.64 18.43 -3.10
CA VAL A 173 -1.83 19.11 -2.64
C VAL A 173 -2.99 18.66 -3.54
N GLU A 174 -4.09 18.25 -2.91
CA GLU A 174 -5.31 17.83 -3.57
C GLU A 174 -6.05 19.04 -4.19
N PRO A 175 -7.00 18.84 -5.13
CA PRO A 175 -7.71 19.94 -5.78
C PRO A 175 -8.47 20.89 -4.82
N ASP A 176 -8.83 20.41 -3.63
CA ASP A 176 -9.49 21.20 -2.58
C ASP A 176 -8.50 21.99 -1.68
N GLY A 177 -7.20 21.88 -1.95
CA GLY A 177 -6.14 22.54 -1.18
C GLY A 177 -5.63 21.75 0.02
N SER A 178 -6.17 20.56 0.29
CA SER A 178 -5.69 19.69 1.38
C SER A 178 -4.39 18.99 1.02
N TRP A 179 -3.62 18.58 2.04
CA TRP A 179 -2.39 17.80 1.83
C TRP A 179 -2.73 16.38 1.38
N SER A 180 -2.03 15.88 0.34
CA SER A 180 -2.31 14.55 -0.18
C SER A 180 -1.90 13.45 0.80
N ARG A 181 -2.85 12.55 1.10
CA ARG A 181 -2.61 11.36 1.96
C ARG A 181 -1.61 10.39 1.35
N ARG A 182 -1.55 10.33 0.01
CA ARG A 182 -0.52 9.55 -0.70
C ARG A 182 0.87 10.10 -0.40
N TRP A 183 1.01 11.43 -0.38
CA TRP A 183 2.26 12.11 -0.04
C TRP A 183 2.59 11.99 1.45
N GLU A 184 1.62 12.14 2.35
CA GLU A 184 1.82 11.93 3.78
C GLU A 184 2.43 10.56 4.07
N ALA A 185 1.83 9.50 3.50
CA ALA A 185 2.34 8.14 3.64
C ALA A 185 3.73 7.97 3.00
N ALA A 186 3.93 8.47 1.78
CA ALA A 186 5.20 8.33 1.06
C ALA A 186 6.35 9.02 1.79
N LEU A 187 6.13 10.21 2.35
CA LEU A 187 7.14 10.92 3.14
C LEU A 187 7.50 10.18 4.42
N GLY A 188 6.52 9.60 5.13
CA GLY A 188 6.79 8.78 6.31
C GLY A 188 7.64 7.55 5.99
N VAL A 189 7.34 6.85 4.89
CA VAL A 189 8.11 5.69 4.43
C VAL A 189 9.51 6.11 3.97
N ALA A 190 9.63 7.20 3.20
CA ALA A 190 10.92 7.74 2.76
C ALA A 190 11.81 8.12 3.95
N LEU A 191 11.24 8.75 4.98
CA LEU A 191 11.96 9.09 6.20
C LEU A 191 12.43 7.84 6.95
N ALA A 192 11.58 6.82 7.09
CA ALA A 192 11.97 5.56 7.74
C ALA A 192 13.12 4.87 7.00
N HIS A 193 13.07 4.86 5.66
CA HIS A 193 14.18 4.35 4.84
C HIS A 193 15.45 5.19 4.97
N LEU A 194 15.33 6.52 5.04
CA LEU A 194 16.47 7.40 5.27
C LEU A 194 17.13 7.08 6.62
N VAL A 195 16.36 6.99 7.70
CA VAL A 195 16.85 6.64 9.04
C VAL A 195 17.60 5.30 9.01
N ALA A 196 17.00 4.27 8.38
CA ALA A 196 17.62 2.96 8.24
C ALA A 196 18.92 3.00 7.41
N ALA A 197 18.94 3.76 6.31
CA ALA A 197 20.09 3.83 5.41
C ALA A 197 21.28 4.56 6.04
N VAL A 198 21.03 5.51 6.95
CA VAL A 198 22.10 6.31 7.56
C VAL A 198 22.61 5.73 8.88
N GLU A 199 21.95 4.70 9.43
CA GLU A 199 22.35 3.99 10.65
C GLU A 199 22.57 4.96 11.83
N ASP A 200 21.57 5.82 12.09
CA ASP A 200 21.62 6.87 13.12
C ASP A 200 22.76 7.90 12.96
N ARG A 201 23.32 8.06 11.74
CA ARG A 201 24.25 9.16 11.47
C ARG A 201 23.51 10.47 11.16
N PRO A 202 24.13 11.63 11.46
CA PRO A 202 23.63 12.92 11.00
C PRO A 202 23.50 12.96 9.47
N VAL A 203 22.59 13.80 8.96
CA VAL A 203 22.38 13.92 7.51
C VAL A 203 22.43 15.37 7.05
N ILE A 204 22.95 15.58 5.85
CA ILE A 204 22.91 16.86 5.15
C ILE A 204 21.92 16.72 3.99
N LEU A 205 20.79 17.41 4.11
CA LEU A 205 19.79 17.46 3.05
C LEU A 205 20.19 18.47 1.96
N PRO A 206 19.81 18.24 0.69
CA PRO A 206 20.06 19.19 -0.38
C PRO A 206 19.10 20.38 -0.26
N ALA A 207 19.53 21.56 -0.71
CA ALA A 207 18.66 22.74 -0.75
C ALA A 207 17.40 22.49 -1.59
N GLY A 208 16.29 23.14 -1.21
CA GLY A 208 15.01 23.06 -1.92
C GLY A 208 14.02 22.05 -1.33
N PRO A 209 13.14 21.45 -2.16
CA PRO A 209 11.94 20.74 -1.69
C PRO A 209 12.21 19.59 -0.71
N VAL A 210 13.34 18.89 -0.85
CA VAL A 210 13.70 17.79 0.07
C VAL A 210 13.91 18.33 1.49
N THR A 211 14.63 19.44 1.63
CA THR A 211 14.83 20.08 2.94
C THR A 211 13.53 20.68 3.48
N GLU A 212 12.70 21.27 2.62
CA GLU A 212 11.40 21.83 3.02
C GLU A 212 10.45 20.75 3.56
N LEU A 213 10.42 19.57 2.92
CA LEU A 213 9.53 18.47 3.30
C LEU A 213 10.05 17.63 4.46
N LEU A 214 11.35 17.28 4.46
CA LEU A 214 11.93 16.33 5.42
C LEU A 214 12.71 17.00 6.54
N GLY A 215 13.12 18.26 6.39
CA GLY A 215 14.08 18.91 7.30
C GLY A 215 13.63 18.95 8.75
N HIS A 216 12.36 19.26 9.01
CA HIS A 216 11.82 19.26 10.37
C HIS A 216 11.86 17.86 11.00
N ALA A 217 11.44 16.83 10.26
CA ALA A 217 11.41 15.47 10.76
C ALA A 217 12.83 14.91 10.95
N VAL A 218 13.75 15.19 10.03
CA VAL A 218 15.17 14.85 10.15
C VAL A 218 15.77 15.48 11.41
N ALA A 219 15.55 16.78 11.64
CA ALA A 219 16.06 17.46 12.83
C ALA A 219 15.49 16.91 14.15
N ARG A 220 14.31 16.29 14.09
CA ARG A 220 13.64 15.69 15.24
C ARG A 220 14.11 14.26 15.53
N TYR A 221 14.36 13.46 14.48
CA TYR A 221 14.58 12.01 14.62
C TYR A 221 16.01 11.56 14.39
N LEU A 222 16.85 12.34 13.71
CA LEU A 222 18.26 12.02 13.47
C LEU A 222 19.16 12.92 14.31
N PRO A 223 20.32 12.41 14.77
CA PRO A 223 21.23 13.20 15.58
C PRO A 223 21.90 14.30 14.76
N ALA A 224 22.32 15.37 15.45
CA ALA A 224 23.23 16.37 14.92
C ALA A 224 24.68 16.01 15.27
N GLY A 225 25.64 16.32 14.40
CA GLY A 225 27.05 16.05 14.69
C GLY A 225 27.97 16.02 13.47
N PRO A 226 29.26 15.72 13.67
CA PRO A 226 30.21 15.47 12.59
C PRO A 226 29.85 14.19 11.82
N ASP A 227 30.57 13.94 10.72
CA ASP A 227 30.43 12.73 9.89
C ASP A 227 29.04 12.54 9.25
N ALA A 228 28.42 13.66 8.89
CA ALA A 228 27.09 13.67 8.30
C ALA A 228 27.07 13.04 6.89
N ARG A 229 26.04 12.23 6.62
CA ARG A 229 25.77 11.62 5.32
C ARG A 229 25.04 12.59 4.43
N THR A 230 25.56 12.81 3.23
CA THR A 230 24.95 13.66 2.22
C THR A 230 23.77 12.94 1.56
N VAL A 231 22.66 13.67 1.40
CA VAL A 231 21.46 13.19 0.71
C VAL A 231 21.31 13.97 -0.59
N GLY A 232 20.91 13.30 -1.67
CA GLY A 232 20.50 13.95 -2.91
C GLY A 232 19.25 13.33 -3.51
N LEU A 233 18.69 14.00 -4.51
CA LEU A 233 17.50 13.58 -5.24
C LEU A 233 17.90 13.16 -6.66
N ALA A 234 17.34 12.05 -7.15
CA ALA A 234 17.41 11.62 -8.54
C ALA A 234 16.03 11.06 -8.95
N GLY A 235 15.75 10.92 -10.24
CA GLY A 235 14.47 10.37 -10.69
C GLY A 235 14.13 10.75 -12.13
N PRO A 236 12.87 10.56 -12.59
CA PRO A 236 12.46 11.00 -13.92
C PRO A 236 12.66 12.51 -14.02
N GLY A 237 13.24 12.98 -15.12
CA GLY A 237 13.60 14.39 -15.32
C GLY A 237 14.69 14.96 -14.38
N ILE A 238 15.17 14.21 -13.37
CA ILE A 238 16.14 14.68 -12.37
C ILE A 238 17.42 13.88 -12.47
N ARG A 239 18.48 14.53 -12.97
CA ARG A 239 19.81 13.92 -13.08
C ARG A 239 20.40 13.66 -11.70
N THR A 240 21.08 12.52 -11.56
CA THR A 240 21.84 12.21 -10.35
C THR A 240 22.91 13.28 -10.07
N PRO A 241 22.96 13.86 -8.86
CA PRO A 241 23.94 14.86 -8.50
C PRO A 241 25.39 14.37 -8.61
N ARG A 242 26.31 15.30 -8.90
CA ARG A 242 27.76 15.09 -8.89
C ARG A 242 28.43 16.16 -8.01
N PRO A 243 29.27 15.79 -7.02
CA PRO A 243 29.62 14.42 -6.62
C PRO A 243 28.41 13.62 -6.13
N ARG A 244 28.48 12.29 -6.23
CA ARG A 244 27.38 11.41 -5.83
C ARG A 244 27.22 11.48 -4.31
N PRO A 245 26.00 11.72 -3.78
CA PRO A 245 25.76 11.74 -2.35
C PRO A 245 25.84 10.33 -1.74
N ASP A 246 25.97 10.26 -0.41
CA ASP A 246 25.95 8.99 0.32
C ASP A 246 24.61 8.26 0.18
N VAL A 247 23.51 9.03 0.17
CA VAL A 247 22.14 8.52 0.01
C VAL A 247 21.45 9.24 -1.14
N ILE A 248 20.74 8.49 -1.98
CA ILE A 248 19.91 9.03 -3.05
C ILE A 248 18.45 8.70 -2.74
N LEU A 249 17.62 9.73 -2.68
CA LEU A 249 16.16 9.61 -2.74
C LEU A 249 15.76 9.53 -4.23
N VAL A 250 14.95 8.53 -4.58
CA VAL A 250 14.46 8.30 -5.94
C VAL A 250 12.94 8.16 -5.93
#